data_AF-A0AA37TMT6-F1
#
_entry.id   AF-A0AA37TMT6-F1
#
_cell.length_a   1.000
_cell.length_b   1.000
_cell.length_c   1.000
_cell.angle_alpha   90.00
_cell.angle_beta   90.00
_cell.angle_gamma   90.00
#
_symmetry.space_group_name_H-M   'P 1'
#
loop_
_entity.id
_entity.type
_entity.pdbx_description
1 polymer ?
#
loop_
_entity_poly.entity_id
_entity_poly.type
_entity_poly.pdbx_seq_one_letter_code
_entity_poly.pdbx_strand_id
1 'polypeptide(L)'
;MQTRGRSQAGFTLLELVIGILVSAIAITLLTSTLYPQADKAGETLQRMRSAELAHSILNEIWGKRFDENSGVNGGVPACGSADGVPCADDPTGPSSKNRNDFDNVSDYHGLTINSLMLNSSQRYVDRYPNFLMSVSVGYRDSSTKAQKLITVTVTTPDGEDIVYQAIRSNY
;
A
#
# COMPACT_ATOMS: atom_id res chain seq x y z
N MET A 1 -0.13 -72.29 30.01
CA MET A 1 -0.01 -70.99 29.32
C MET A 1 -0.24 -69.90 30.37
N GLN A 2 0.83 -69.39 31.02
CA GLN A 2 0.71 -68.34 32.04
C GLN A 2 1.03 -66.98 31.41
N THR A 3 0.04 -66.09 31.37
CA THR A 3 0.21 -64.68 31.03
C THR A 3 0.81 -63.97 32.25
N ARG A 4 2.08 -63.59 32.19
CA ARG A 4 2.69 -62.73 33.22
C ARG A 4 2.03 -61.35 33.17
N GLY A 5 1.30 -60.99 34.23
CA GLY A 5 0.85 -59.62 34.45
C GLY A 5 2.06 -58.70 34.60
N ARG A 6 2.15 -57.67 33.76
CA ARG A 6 3.18 -56.62 33.88
C ARG A 6 2.88 -55.77 35.12
N SER A 7 3.82 -55.73 36.05
CA SER A 7 3.82 -54.78 37.16
C SER A 7 3.89 -53.35 36.60
N GLN A 8 2.90 -52.52 36.91
CA GLN A 8 2.93 -51.09 36.62
C GLN A 8 3.99 -50.44 37.53
N ALA A 9 5.10 -50.00 36.95
CA ALA A 9 6.09 -49.18 37.64
C ALA A 9 5.63 -47.72 37.58
N GLY A 10 5.38 -47.11 38.74
CA GLY A 10 5.07 -45.68 38.85
C GLY A 10 6.30 -44.80 38.65
N PHE A 11 6.07 -43.50 38.48
CA PHE A 11 7.13 -42.50 38.37
C PHE A 11 7.72 -42.14 39.73
N THR A 12 9.03 -41.85 39.77
CA THR A 12 9.65 -41.31 40.99
C THR A 12 9.35 -39.82 41.14
N LEU A 13 9.42 -39.31 42.37
CA LEU A 13 9.26 -37.87 42.62
C LEU A 13 10.29 -37.03 41.86
N LEU A 14 11.53 -37.52 41.74
CA LEU A 14 12.59 -36.86 40.98
C LEU A 14 12.26 -36.78 39.48
N GLU A 15 11.71 -37.85 38.93
CA GLU A 15 11.33 -37.92 37.51
C GLU A 15 10.19 -36.93 37.18
N LEU A 16 9.22 -36.77 38.08
CA LEU A 16 8.20 -35.72 37.95
C LEU A 16 8.80 -34.31 38.02
N VAL A 17 9.74 -34.05 38.92
CA VAL A 17 10.41 -32.74 39.05
C VAL A 17 11.21 -32.41 37.78
N ILE A 18 11.94 -33.38 37.22
CA ILE A 18 12.66 -33.18 35.95
C ILE A 18 11.67 -33.00 34.80
N GLY A 19 10.57 -33.75 34.77
CA GLY A 19 9.53 -33.63 33.76
C GLY A 19 8.88 -32.25 33.70
N ILE A 20 8.53 -31.67 34.86
CA ILE A 20 7.99 -30.30 34.90
C ILE A 20 9.03 -29.25 34.52
N LEU A 21 10.32 -29.45 34.87
CA LEU A 21 11.41 -28.55 34.50
C LEU A 21 11.60 -28.50 32.98
N VAL A 22 11.71 -29.66 32.33
CA VAL A 22 11.87 -29.74 30.87
C VAL A 22 10.63 -29.20 30.16
N SER A 23 9.42 -29.53 30.65
CA SER A 23 8.17 -29.01 30.08
C SER A 23 8.08 -27.49 30.19
N ALA A 24 8.48 -26.91 31.33
CA ALA A 24 8.49 -25.46 31.52
C ALA A 24 9.44 -24.76 30.53
N ILE A 25 10.65 -25.30 30.34
CA ILE A 25 11.62 -24.75 29.37
C ILE A 25 11.06 -24.86 27.95
N ALA A 26 10.49 -26.02 27.59
CA ALA A 26 9.92 -26.25 26.26
C ALA A 26 8.78 -25.28 25.96
N ILE A 27 7.83 -25.11 26.89
CA ILE A 27 6.71 -24.17 26.73
C ILE A 27 7.23 -22.74 26.62
N THR A 28 8.21 -22.34 27.43
CA THR A 28 8.79 -20.98 27.40
C THR A 28 9.40 -20.66 26.02
N LEU A 29 10.15 -21.59 25.44
CA LEU A 29 10.75 -21.44 24.12
C LEU A 29 9.69 -21.41 23.00
N LEU A 30 8.64 -22.23 23.11
CA LEU A 30 7.55 -22.23 22.14
C LEU A 30 6.74 -20.93 22.21
N THR A 31 6.42 -20.45 23.41
CA THR A 31 5.67 -19.21 23.57
C THR A 31 6.48 -18.00 23.07
N SER A 32 7.78 -17.93 23.35
CA SER A 32 8.62 -16.80 22.90
C SER A 32 8.80 -16.73 21.39
N THR A 33 8.69 -17.86 20.68
CA THR A 33 8.86 -17.94 19.22
C THR A 33 7.54 -17.84 18.45
N LEU A 34 6.43 -18.31 19.02
CA LEU A 34 5.11 -18.28 18.38
C LEU A 34 4.37 -16.94 18.60
N TYR A 35 4.48 -16.34 19.78
CA TYR A 35 3.78 -15.09 20.10
C TYR A 35 4.09 -13.92 19.15
N PRO A 36 5.35 -13.62 18.79
CA PRO A 36 5.66 -12.50 17.88
C PRO A 36 5.20 -12.73 16.43
N GLN A 37 4.66 -13.90 16.08
CA GLN A 37 4.15 -14.16 14.72
C GLN A 37 2.75 -13.58 14.51
N ALA A 38 1.95 -13.46 15.55
CA ALA A 38 0.59 -12.94 15.47
C ALA A 38 0.58 -11.45 15.09
N ASP A 39 1.40 -10.63 15.75
CA ASP A 39 1.48 -9.18 15.50
C ASP A 39 2.01 -8.90 14.09
N LYS A 40 3.06 -9.62 13.67
CA LYS A 40 3.63 -9.51 12.31
C LYS A 40 2.63 -9.86 11.21
N ALA A 41 1.69 -10.76 11.47
CA ALA A 41 0.64 -11.10 10.51
C ALA A 41 -0.33 -9.91 10.31
N GLY A 42 -0.65 -9.19 11.38
CA GLY A 42 -1.45 -7.96 11.34
C GLY A 42 -0.78 -6.87 10.49
N GLU A 43 0.48 -6.56 10.80
CA GLU A 43 1.27 -5.58 10.03
C GLU A 43 1.36 -5.98 8.54
N THR A 44 1.63 -7.26 8.26
CA THR A 44 1.70 -7.75 6.87
C THR A 44 0.38 -7.55 6.13
N LEU A 45 -0.75 -7.81 6.77
CA LEU A 45 -2.06 -7.58 6.17
C LEU A 45 -2.30 -6.09 5.90
N GLN A 46 -1.89 -5.19 6.80
CA GLN A 46 -2.02 -3.75 6.60
C GLN A 46 -1.18 -3.28 5.41
N ARG A 47 0.06 -3.75 5.27
CA ARG A 47 0.93 -3.47 4.11
C ARG A 47 0.37 -4.00 2.79
N MET A 48 -0.28 -5.16 2.82
CA MET A 48 -0.95 -5.70 1.63
C MET A 48 -2.13 -4.81 1.21
N ARG A 49 -2.92 -4.31 2.17
CA ARG A 49 -4.02 -3.38 1.87
C ARG A 49 -3.54 -2.01 1.43
N SER A 50 -2.44 -1.49 1.99
CA SER A 50 -1.86 -0.23 1.52
C SER A 50 -1.37 -0.36 0.06
N ALA A 51 -0.76 -1.50 -0.29
CA ALA A 51 -0.32 -1.78 -1.65
C ALA A 51 -1.50 -1.92 -2.62
N GLU A 52 -2.58 -2.60 -2.21
CA GLU A 52 -3.82 -2.68 -2.99
C GLU A 52 -4.39 -1.28 -3.30
N LEU A 53 -4.53 -0.45 -2.27
CA LEU A 53 -5.03 0.92 -2.41
C LEU A 53 -4.14 1.76 -3.35
N ALA A 54 -2.83 1.75 -3.10
CA ALA A 54 -1.89 2.52 -3.91
C ALA A 54 -1.86 2.06 -5.37
N HIS A 55 -1.82 0.74 -5.61
CA HIS A 55 -1.83 0.19 -6.96
C HIS A 55 -3.15 0.45 -7.70
N SER A 56 -4.29 0.43 -7.00
CA SER A 56 -5.57 0.79 -7.59
C SER A 56 -5.54 2.22 -8.15
N ILE A 57 -5.02 3.18 -7.37
CA ILE A 57 -4.90 4.58 -7.79
C ILE A 57 -3.86 4.73 -8.91
N LEU A 58 -2.68 4.12 -8.77
CA LEU A 58 -1.62 4.21 -9.77
C LEU A 58 -2.06 3.63 -11.13
N ASN A 59 -2.77 2.50 -11.13
CA ASN A 59 -3.31 1.92 -12.35
C ASN A 59 -4.37 2.81 -13.00
N GLU A 60 -5.16 3.52 -12.20
CA GLU A 60 -6.11 4.49 -12.73
C GLU A 60 -5.40 5.68 -13.39
N ILE A 61 -4.42 6.28 -12.70
CA ILE A 61 -3.60 7.38 -13.21
C ILE A 61 -2.87 6.98 -14.50
N TRP A 62 -2.38 5.74 -14.56
CA TRP A 62 -1.63 5.23 -15.71
C TRP A 62 -2.45 5.26 -17.02
N GLY A 63 -3.77 5.09 -16.92
CA GLY A 63 -4.68 5.14 -18.06
C GLY A 63 -5.07 6.56 -18.51
N LYS A 64 -4.56 7.60 -17.86
CA LYS A 64 -4.91 8.99 -18.15
C LYS A 64 -3.87 9.69 -19.01
N ARG A 65 -4.30 10.78 -19.66
CA ARG A 65 -3.45 11.62 -20.50
C ARG A 65 -2.37 12.27 -19.65
N PHE A 66 -1.23 12.57 -20.26
CA PHE A 66 -0.18 13.27 -19.53
C PHE A 66 -0.64 14.67 -19.06
N ASP A 67 -1.40 15.37 -19.91
CA ASP A 67 -1.87 16.75 -19.78
C ASP A 67 -3.12 16.96 -20.68
N GLU A 68 -3.98 17.97 -20.43
CA GLU A 68 -5.14 18.23 -21.30
C GLU A 68 -4.75 18.46 -22.77
N ASN A 69 -3.59 19.06 -23.02
CA ASN A 69 -3.10 19.36 -24.35
C ASN A 69 -2.22 18.24 -24.94
N SER A 70 -1.90 17.20 -24.15
CA SER A 70 -1.17 16.03 -24.65
C SER A 70 -2.09 15.06 -25.40
N GLY A 71 -1.59 14.34 -26.40
CA GLY A 71 -2.38 13.27 -27.05
C GLY A 71 -2.87 12.19 -26.06
N VAL A 72 -3.82 11.35 -26.48
CA VAL A 72 -4.43 10.32 -25.60
C VAL A 72 -3.39 9.42 -24.93
N ASN A 73 -2.27 9.16 -25.62
CA ASN A 73 -1.16 8.34 -25.13
C ASN A 73 0.10 9.16 -24.77
N GLY A 74 0.03 10.48 -24.78
CA GLY A 74 1.19 11.34 -25.05
C GLY A 74 1.39 11.50 -26.57
N GLY A 75 2.56 11.95 -26.99
CA GLY A 75 2.91 11.92 -28.40
C GLY A 75 4.01 12.89 -28.82
N VAL A 76 4.31 12.87 -30.12
CA VAL A 76 5.23 13.80 -30.78
C VAL A 76 4.42 14.71 -31.70
N PRO A 77 4.50 16.04 -31.56
CA PRO A 77 5.29 16.76 -30.56
C PRO A 77 4.64 16.71 -29.16
N ALA A 78 5.46 16.54 -28.13
CA ALA A 78 5.01 16.50 -26.74
C ALA A 78 4.55 17.90 -26.29
N CYS A 79 3.60 17.99 -25.35
CA CYS A 79 3.20 19.32 -24.87
C CYS A 79 4.39 20.03 -24.20
N GLY A 80 4.53 21.33 -24.38
CA GLY A 80 5.66 22.10 -23.85
C GLY A 80 7.01 21.84 -24.54
N SER A 81 7.06 21.01 -25.58
CA SER A 81 8.24 20.90 -26.47
C SER A 81 8.27 22.05 -27.48
N ALA A 82 9.41 22.26 -28.16
CA ALA A 82 9.61 23.38 -29.09
C ALA A 82 8.57 23.45 -30.23
N ASP A 83 8.16 22.27 -30.73
CA ASP A 83 7.17 22.14 -31.81
C ASP A 83 5.76 21.78 -31.28
N GLY A 84 5.61 21.67 -29.95
CA GLY A 84 4.38 21.25 -29.29
C GLY A 84 3.55 22.41 -28.76
N VAL A 85 2.26 22.17 -28.57
CA VAL A 85 1.39 23.10 -27.84
C VAL A 85 1.85 23.20 -26.38
N PRO A 86 1.72 24.36 -25.71
CA PRO A 86 2.00 24.46 -24.27
C PRO A 86 1.16 23.44 -23.48
N CYS A 87 1.75 22.79 -22.47
CA CYS A 87 0.96 22.00 -21.52
C CYS A 87 -0.03 22.93 -20.79
N ALA A 88 -1.27 22.48 -20.58
CA ALA A 88 -2.33 23.26 -19.97
C ALA A 88 -2.13 23.41 -18.47
N ASP A 89 -1.74 22.32 -17.79
CA ASP A 89 -1.87 22.21 -16.34
C ASP A 89 -0.56 21.94 -15.63
N ASP A 90 -0.26 22.77 -14.63
CA ASP A 90 0.77 22.52 -13.62
C ASP A 90 0.08 22.07 -12.32
N PRO A 91 0.39 20.87 -11.78
CA PRO A 91 -0.24 20.35 -10.56
C PRO A 91 0.20 21.16 -9.33
N THR A 92 -0.48 22.28 -9.09
CA THR A 92 -0.20 23.24 -8.01
C THR A 92 -1.19 23.14 -6.85
N GLY A 93 -2.15 22.21 -6.92
CA GLY A 93 -3.14 21.94 -5.89
C GLY A 93 -4.16 20.90 -6.34
N PRO A 94 -5.18 20.60 -5.50
CA PRO A 94 -6.26 19.69 -5.85
C PRO A 94 -7.00 20.15 -7.12
N SER A 95 -7.38 19.19 -7.97
CA SER A 95 -8.22 19.50 -9.14
C SER A 95 -9.55 20.12 -8.71
N SER A 96 -10.02 21.10 -9.48
CA SER A 96 -11.36 21.68 -9.33
C SER A 96 -12.44 20.86 -10.04
N LYS A 97 -12.06 19.87 -10.84
CA LYS A 97 -12.97 18.96 -11.54
C LYS A 97 -13.59 17.98 -10.56
N ASN A 98 -14.75 17.42 -10.94
CA ASN A 98 -15.28 16.28 -10.18
C ASN A 98 -14.41 15.05 -10.40
N ARG A 99 -14.41 14.13 -9.44
CA ARG A 99 -13.60 12.91 -9.47
C ARG A 99 -13.71 12.09 -10.77
N ASN A 100 -14.90 12.02 -11.35
CA ASN A 100 -15.18 11.26 -12.57
C ASN A 100 -14.79 12.01 -13.85
N ASP A 101 -14.56 13.32 -13.75
CA ASP A 101 -14.14 14.19 -14.84
C ASP A 101 -12.61 14.28 -14.96
N PHE A 102 -11.87 13.54 -14.11
CA PHE A 102 -10.41 13.48 -14.16
C PHE A 102 -9.96 12.81 -15.47
N ASP A 103 -9.27 13.57 -16.30
CA ASP A 103 -8.92 13.17 -17.66
C ASP A 103 -7.41 13.15 -17.92
N ASN A 104 -6.63 13.77 -17.05
CA ASN A 104 -5.17 13.76 -17.11
C ASN A 104 -4.51 13.46 -15.75
N VAL A 105 -3.19 13.29 -15.77
CA VAL A 105 -2.39 12.92 -14.59
C VAL A 105 -2.39 14.02 -13.51
N SER A 106 -2.39 15.31 -13.89
CA SER A 106 -2.35 16.41 -12.92
C SER A 106 -3.59 16.45 -12.03
N ASP A 107 -4.75 15.99 -12.52
CA ASP A 107 -6.00 16.02 -11.77
C ASP A 107 -5.96 15.25 -10.44
N TYR A 108 -5.06 14.25 -10.34
CA TYR A 108 -4.93 13.40 -9.16
C TYR A 108 -4.08 14.04 -8.06
N HIS A 109 -3.38 15.14 -8.35
CA HIS A 109 -2.66 15.88 -7.32
C HIS A 109 -3.63 16.29 -6.22
N GLY A 110 -3.25 16.08 -4.96
CA GLY A 110 -4.08 16.46 -3.82
C GLY A 110 -5.25 15.52 -3.53
N LEU A 111 -5.38 14.38 -4.22
CA LEU A 111 -6.29 13.33 -3.77
C LEU A 111 -5.90 12.84 -2.38
N THR A 112 -6.90 12.59 -1.55
CA THR A 112 -6.74 12.10 -0.18
C THR A 112 -7.69 10.94 0.12
N ILE A 113 -7.52 10.30 1.28
CA ILE A 113 -8.43 9.26 1.77
C ILE A 113 -9.91 9.71 1.82
N ASN A 114 -10.17 11.02 1.97
CA ASN A 114 -11.52 11.57 1.98
C ASN A 114 -12.11 11.82 0.59
N SER A 115 -11.37 11.53 -0.47
CA SER A 115 -11.82 11.69 -1.85
C SER A 115 -12.73 10.54 -2.27
N LEU A 116 -13.65 10.80 -3.21
CA LEU A 116 -14.47 9.77 -3.83
C LEU A 116 -13.61 8.79 -4.63
N MET A 117 -14.03 7.53 -4.64
CA MET A 117 -13.49 6.53 -5.57
C MET A 117 -14.05 6.77 -6.97
N LEU A 118 -13.28 6.42 -8.01
CA LEU A 118 -13.72 6.56 -9.40
C LEU A 118 -15.05 5.83 -9.63
N ASN A 119 -15.99 6.50 -10.30
CA ASN A 119 -17.33 5.99 -10.63
C ASN A 119 -18.11 5.45 -9.42
N SER A 120 -17.88 6.03 -8.24
CA SER A 120 -18.52 5.63 -6.99
C SER A 120 -19.05 6.83 -6.21
N SER A 121 -20.07 6.59 -5.40
CA SER A 121 -20.52 7.51 -4.36
C SER A 121 -19.80 7.32 -3.03
N GLN A 122 -18.95 6.29 -2.92
CA GLN A 122 -18.13 6.00 -1.73
C GLN A 122 -16.78 6.70 -1.80
N ARG A 123 -16.25 7.07 -0.63
CA ARG A 123 -14.89 7.59 -0.46
C ARG A 123 -13.92 6.47 -0.13
N TYR A 124 -12.63 6.70 -0.35
CA TYR A 124 -11.61 5.71 0.03
C TYR A 124 -11.64 5.38 1.53
N VAL A 125 -11.92 6.36 2.40
CA VAL A 125 -12.05 6.16 3.86
C VAL A 125 -13.17 5.18 4.23
N ASP A 126 -14.23 5.08 3.43
CA ASP A 126 -15.35 4.16 3.69
C ASP A 126 -14.94 2.70 3.41
N ARG A 127 -13.95 2.48 2.53
CA ARG A 127 -13.41 1.15 2.18
C ARG A 127 -12.14 0.78 2.97
N TYR A 128 -11.34 1.78 3.33
CA TYR A 128 -10.06 1.65 4.03
C TYR A 128 -10.11 2.43 5.36
N PRO A 129 -10.88 1.96 6.35
CA PRO A 129 -11.00 2.65 7.63
C PRO A 129 -9.65 2.69 8.36
N ASN A 130 -9.36 3.83 9.01
CA ASN A 130 -8.13 4.10 9.76
C ASN A 130 -6.84 4.16 8.92
N PHE A 131 -6.92 4.04 7.60
CA PHE A 131 -5.80 4.39 6.73
C PHE A 131 -5.82 5.90 6.44
N LEU A 132 -4.64 6.46 6.19
CA LEU A 132 -4.51 7.75 5.52
C LEU A 132 -3.92 7.52 4.14
N MET A 133 -4.20 8.43 3.22
CA MET A 133 -3.70 8.37 1.87
C MET A 133 -3.62 9.78 1.30
N SER A 134 -2.54 10.06 0.58
CA SER A 134 -2.33 11.32 -0.14
C SER A 134 -1.63 11.05 -1.46
N VAL A 135 -2.07 11.71 -2.52
CA VAL A 135 -1.46 11.67 -3.85
C VAL A 135 -0.82 13.02 -4.15
N SER A 136 0.44 13.01 -4.57
CA SER A 136 1.14 14.18 -5.07
C SER A 136 1.67 13.88 -6.46
N VAL A 137 1.41 14.81 -7.37
CA VAL A 137 1.93 14.79 -8.75
C VAL A 137 2.77 16.03 -8.94
N GLY A 138 3.96 15.88 -9.52
CA GLY A 138 4.81 17.01 -9.87
C GLY A 138 5.72 16.69 -11.03
N TYR A 139 6.20 17.71 -11.73
CA TYR A 139 7.24 17.50 -12.75
C TYR A 139 8.53 17.00 -12.09
N ARG A 140 9.15 15.97 -12.66
CA ARG A 140 10.50 15.50 -12.24
C ARG A 140 11.55 16.59 -12.46
N ASP A 141 11.38 17.32 -13.55
CA ASP A 141 12.17 18.48 -13.92
C ASP A 141 11.21 19.55 -14.45
N SER A 142 11.06 20.64 -13.70
CA SER A 142 10.14 21.73 -14.01
C SER A 142 10.57 22.55 -15.23
N SER A 143 11.83 22.44 -15.67
CA SER A 143 12.34 23.16 -16.84
C SER A 143 11.98 22.46 -18.15
N THR A 144 12.14 21.13 -18.20
CA THR A 144 11.87 20.33 -19.39
C THR A 144 10.41 19.86 -19.45
N LYS A 145 9.74 19.72 -18.30
CA LYS A 145 8.36 19.23 -18.17
C LYS A 145 8.11 17.91 -18.91
N ALA A 146 9.16 17.11 -19.12
CA ALA A 146 9.11 15.89 -19.93
C ALA A 146 8.46 14.70 -19.18
N GLN A 147 8.48 14.75 -17.85
CA GLN A 147 8.04 13.65 -17.00
C GLN A 147 7.35 14.17 -15.74
N LYS A 148 6.28 13.48 -15.34
CA LYS A 148 5.59 13.68 -14.05
C LYS A 148 5.92 12.52 -13.11
N LEU A 149 6.30 12.84 -11.87
CA LEU A 149 6.40 11.92 -10.75
C LEU A 149 5.06 11.87 -10.04
N ILE A 150 4.50 10.68 -9.94
CA ILE A 150 3.32 10.42 -9.13
C ILE A 150 3.79 9.73 -7.85
N THR A 151 3.43 10.30 -6.71
CA THR A 151 3.73 9.76 -5.38
C THR A 151 2.42 9.51 -4.65
N VAL A 152 2.18 8.26 -4.29
CA VAL A 152 1.05 7.85 -3.44
C VAL A 152 1.63 7.43 -2.10
N THR A 153 1.33 8.19 -1.06
CA THR A 153 1.69 7.86 0.33
C THR A 153 0.46 7.28 1.00
N VAL A 154 0.60 6.11 1.61
CA VAL A 154 -0.46 5.47 2.40
C VAL A 154 0.07 5.25 3.80
N THR A 155 -0.62 5.79 4.81
CA THR A 155 -0.33 5.56 6.22
C THR A 155 -1.22 4.43 6.72
N THR A 156 -0.61 3.38 7.29
CA THR A 156 -1.35 2.26 7.89
C THR A 156 -2.02 2.67 9.21
N PRO A 157 -2.99 1.90 9.72
CA PRO A 157 -3.58 2.14 11.05
C PRO A 157 -2.56 2.19 12.20
N ASP A 158 -1.43 1.49 12.05
CA ASP A 158 -0.34 1.48 13.03
C ASP A 158 0.62 2.68 12.87
N GLY A 159 0.35 3.58 11.93
CA GLY A 159 1.12 4.80 11.69
C GLY A 159 2.33 4.64 10.77
N GLU A 160 2.46 3.51 10.07
CA GLU A 160 3.54 3.31 9.10
C GLU A 160 3.22 4.03 7.79
N ASP A 161 4.08 4.95 7.37
CA ASP A 161 4.00 5.59 6.06
C ASP A 161 4.70 4.73 4.99
N ILE A 162 3.93 4.33 3.97
CA ILE A 162 4.43 3.54 2.85
C ILE A 162 4.24 4.34 1.56
N VAL A 163 5.36 4.57 0.87
CA VAL A 163 5.42 5.44 -0.31
C VAL A 163 5.55 4.60 -1.58
N TYR A 164 4.65 4.84 -2.52
CA TYR A 164 4.62 4.21 -3.84
C TYR A 164 4.81 5.28 -4.91
N GLN A 165 5.65 5.02 -5.90
CA GLN A 165 5.98 6.00 -6.94
C GLN A 165 5.85 5.42 -8.34
N ALA A 166 5.39 6.26 -9.26
CA ALA A 166 5.38 5.98 -10.69
C ALA A 166 5.84 7.22 -11.47
N ILE A 167 6.38 7.01 -12.67
CA ILE A 167 6.80 8.10 -13.56
C ILE A 167 6.01 7.99 -14.85
N ARG A 168 5.32 9.07 -15.24
CA ARG A 168 4.65 9.18 -16.53
C ARG A 168 5.44 10.11 -17.45
N SER A 169 5.80 9.60 -18.63
CA SER A 169 6.42 10.35 -19.73
C SER A 169 5.38 11.13 -20.54
N ASN A 170 5.78 12.28 -21.09
CA ASN A 170 5.02 13.09 -22.04
C ASN A 170 5.09 12.54 -23.49
N TYR A 171 5.87 11.50 -23.71
CA TYR A 171 6.03 10.76 -24.98
C TYR A 171 5.41 9.37 -24.90
#